data_AF-A0A5C6D3P2-F1
#
_entry.id   AF-A0A5C6D3P2-F1
#
_cell.length_a   1.000
_cell.length_b   1.000
_cell.length_c   1.000
_cell.angle_alpha   90.00
_cell.angle_beta   90.00
_cell.angle_gamma   90.00
#
_symmetry.space_group_name_H-M   'P 1'
#
loop_
_entity.id
_entity.type
_entity.pdbx_description
1 polymer ?
#
loop_
_entity_poly.entity_id
_entity_poly.type
_entity_poly.pdbx_seq_one_letter_code
_entity_poly.pdbx_strand_id
1 'polypeptide(L)'
;MSDEVRLYDEADQLKAAGELEEAAKKLGEAIAINDEYALAHSALAVVLQRMGKHEEALEHARKVSELEPMDPFSFTALSVTYQRAYAGTGNMDYIRLAEEAMERSRQLG
;
A
#
# COMPACT_ATOMS: atom_id res chain seq x y z
N MET A 1 -2.41 -3.34 23.32
CA MET A 1 -2.49 -3.43 21.84
C MET A 1 -3.92 -3.13 21.46
N SER A 2 -4.14 -2.13 20.61
CA SER A 2 -5.47 -1.82 20.09
C SER A 2 -5.88 -2.86 19.04
N ASP A 3 -7.17 -2.97 18.74
CA ASP A 3 -7.69 -4.05 17.88
C ASP A 3 -7.18 -3.93 16.44
N GLU A 4 -7.00 -2.71 15.91
CA GLU A 4 -6.42 -2.47 14.59
C GLU A 4 -4.95 -2.92 14.50
N VAL A 5 -4.16 -2.74 15.56
CA VAL A 5 -2.76 -3.20 15.61
C VAL A 5 -2.69 -4.73 15.66
N ARG A 6 -3.58 -5.37 16.43
CA ARG A 6 -3.68 -6.84 16.48
C ARG A 6 -4.02 -7.42 15.12
N LEU A 7 -5.01 -6.83 14.44
CA LEU A 7 -5.43 -7.26 13.11
C LEU A 7 -4.34 -7.06 12.06
N TYR A 8 -3.56 -5.98 12.17
CA TYR A 8 -2.37 -5.76 11.34
C TYR A 8 -1.31 -6.85 11.56
N ASP A 9 -0.98 -7.18 12.82
CA ASP A 9 0.01 -8.22 13.13
C ASP A 9 -0.45 -9.60 12.63
N GLU A 10 -1.73 -9.94 12.79
CA GLU A 10 -2.32 -11.16 12.22
C GLU A 10 -2.21 -11.18 10.70
N ALA A 11 -2.53 -10.07 10.04
CA ALA A 11 -2.39 -9.97 8.59
C ALA A 11 -0.95 -10.12 8.11
N ASP A 12 0.03 -9.60 8.86
CA ASP A 12 1.44 -9.73 8.50
C ASP A 12 1.89 -11.19 8.52
N GLN A 13 1.44 -11.97 9.51
CA GLN A 13 1.67 -13.41 9.59
C GLN A 13 1.02 -14.16 8.42
N LEU A 14 -0.25 -13.87 8.12
CA LEU A 14 -0.97 -14.47 6.98
C LEU A 14 -0.28 -14.14 5.64
N LYS A 15 0.15 -12.89 5.46
CA LYS A 15 0.90 -12.44 4.29
C LYS A 15 2.22 -13.20 4.14
N ALA A 16 2.93 -13.46 5.26
CA ALA A 16 4.16 -14.24 5.27
C ALA A 16 3.91 -15.73 4.95
N ALA A 17 2.78 -16.29 5.39
CA ALA A 17 2.33 -17.64 5.07
C ALA A 17 1.84 -17.78 3.61
N GLY A 18 1.60 -16.67 2.90
CA GLY A 18 1.08 -16.66 1.53
C GLY A 18 -0.44 -16.70 1.43
N GLU A 19 -1.14 -16.58 2.56
CA GLU A 19 -2.60 -16.50 2.67
C GLU A 19 -3.06 -15.07 2.38
N LEU A 20 -2.94 -14.64 1.12
CA LEU A 20 -3.10 -13.25 0.71
C LEU A 20 -4.53 -12.73 0.90
N GLU A 21 -5.54 -13.55 0.59
CA GLU A 21 -6.95 -13.17 0.72
C GLU A 21 -7.32 -12.90 2.18
N GLU A 22 -6.92 -13.77 3.11
CA GLU A 22 -7.19 -13.59 4.54
C GLU A 22 -6.37 -12.42 5.11
N ALA A 23 -5.12 -12.23 4.67
CA ALA A 23 -4.33 -11.05 5.03
C ALA A 23 -5.04 -9.76 4.60
N ALA A 24 -5.54 -9.70 3.36
CA ALA A 24 -6.26 -8.54 2.84
C ALA A 24 -7.53 -8.25 3.66
N LYS A 25 -8.28 -9.29 4.03
CA LYS A 25 -9.47 -9.18 4.87
C LYS A 25 -9.12 -8.59 6.25
N LYS A 26 -8.08 -9.11 6.91
CA LYS A 26 -7.64 -8.62 8.22
C LYS A 26 -7.18 -7.16 8.19
N LEU A 27 -6.49 -6.76 7.12
CA LEU A 27 -6.11 -5.37 6.91
C LEU A 27 -7.32 -4.47 6.66
N GLY A 28 -8.32 -4.94 5.90
CA GLY A 28 -9.59 -4.24 5.73
C GLY A 28 -10.34 -4.07 7.05
N GLU A 29 -10.35 -5.09 7.91
CA GLU A 29 -10.90 -5.01 9.27
C GLU A 29 -10.14 -3.97 10.13
N ALA A 30 -8.80 -3.92 10.04
CA ALA A 30 -8.01 -2.92 10.74
C ALA A 30 -8.31 -1.48 10.27
N ILE A 31 -8.42 -1.29 8.95
CA ILE A 31 -8.77 0.01 8.33
C ILE A 31 -10.21 0.44 8.70
N ALA A 32 -11.14 -0.52 8.84
CA ALA A 32 -12.50 -0.21 9.26
C ALA A 32 -12.57 0.29 10.72
N ILE A 33 -11.60 -0.07 11.56
CA ILE A 33 -11.46 0.44 12.93
C ILE A 33 -10.77 1.81 12.93
N ASN A 34 -9.71 1.96 12.13
CA ASN A 34 -8.96 3.20 11.98
C ASN A 34 -8.53 3.41 10.52
N ASP A 35 -9.23 4.30 9.82
CA ASP A 35 -8.99 4.62 8.41
C ASP A 35 -7.75 5.52 8.18
N GLU A 36 -7.16 6.02 9.27
CA GLU A 36 -5.90 6.76 9.28
C GLU A 36 -4.72 5.85 9.63
N TYR A 37 -4.92 4.54 9.76
CA TYR A 37 -3.83 3.61 10.07
C TYR A 37 -2.95 3.33 8.84
N ALA A 38 -1.99 4.21 8.59
CA ALA A 38 -1.12 4.19 7.41
C ALA A 38 -0.41 2.84 7.18
N LEU A 39 0.03 2.15 8.24
CA LEU A 39 0.66 0.83 8.12
C LEU A 39 -0.29 -0.22 7.55
N ALA A 40 -1.58 -0.21 7.94
CA ALA A 40 -2.56 -1.14 7.40
C ALA A 40 -2.86 -0.85 5.92
N HIS A 41 -2.98 0.42 5.53
CA HIS A 41 -3.08 0.80 4.11
C HIS A 41 -1.86 0.35 3.31
N SER A 42 -0.64 0.57 3.83
CA SER A 42 0.61 0.18 3.17
C SER A 42 0.71 -1.34 2.99
N ALA A 43 0.43 -2.12 4.05
CA ALA A 43 0.43 -3.57 3.97
C ALA A 43 -0.64 -4.09 3.01
N LEU A 44 -1.83 -3.48 2.97
CA LEU A 44 -2.90 -3.89 2.06
C LEU A 44 -2.53 -3.62 0.60
N ALA A 45 -1.91 -2.48 0.31
CA ALA A 45 -1.38 -2.19 -1.02
C ALA A 45 -0.37 -3.26 -1.48
N VAL A 46 0.51 -3.74 -0.59
CA VAL A 46 1.47 -4.80 -0.90
C VAL A 46 0.78 -6.14 -1.13
N VAL A 47 -0.19 -6.51 -0.30
CA VAL A 47 -0.96 -7.76 -0.45
C VAL A 47 -1.73 -7.76 -1.77
N LEU A 48 -2.45 -6.67 -2.08
CA LEU A 48 -3.21 -6.52 -3.31
C LEU A 48 -2.31 -6.58 -4.56
N GLN A 49 -1.11 -6.00 -4.51
CA GLN A 49 -0.12 -6.14 -5.58
C GLN A 49 0.28 -7.59 -5.82
N ARG A 50 0.48 -8.39 -4.77
CA ARG A 50 0.81 -9.82 -4.89
C ARG A 50 -0.35 -10.64 -5.47
N MET A 51 -1.59 -10.17 -5.27
CA MET A 51 -2.81 -10.75 -5.85
C MET A 51 -3.08 -10.27 -7.29
N GLY A 52 -2.27 -9.37 -7.85
CA GLY A 52 -2.50 -8.78 -9.18
C GLY A 52 -3.60 -7.70 -9.22
N LYS A 53 -4.11 -7.28 -8.06
CA LYS A 53 -5.14 -6.25 -7.90
C LYS A 53 -4.51 -4.85 -7.88
N HIS A 54 -3.93 -4.46 -9.01
CA HIS A 54 -3.07 -3.27 -9.09
C HIS A 54 -3.79 -1.95 -8.84
N GLU A 55 -5.05 -1.81 -9.29
CA GLU A 55 -5.82 -0.57 -9.11
C GLU A 55 -6.24 -0.37 -7.66
N GLU A 56 -6.77 -1.42 -7.01
CA GLU A 56 -7.09 -1.42 -5.57
C GLU A 56 -5.82 -1.12 -4.74
N ALA A 57 -4.67 -1.70 -5.10
CA ALA A 57 -3.42 -1.43 -4.41
C ALA A 57 -3.00 0.05 -4.48
N LEU A 58 -3.22 0.69 -5.63
CA LEU A 58 -2.89 2.10 -5.83
C LEU A 58 -3.76 3.02 -4.96
N GLU A 59 -5.02 2.68 -4.72
CA GLU A 59 -5.89 3.44 -3.82
C GLU A 59 -5.32 3.47 -2.40
N HIS A 60 -4.91 2.32 -1.87
CA HIS A 60 -4.32 2.26 -0.54
C HIS A 60 -2.94 2.92 -0.49
N ALA A 61 -2.09 2.74 -1.50
CA ALA A 61 -0.78 3.39 -1.54
C ALA A 61 -0.89 4.94 -1.59
N ARG A 62 -1.86 5.48 -2.33
CA ARG A 62 -2.15 6.93 -2.34
C ARG A 62 -2.59 7.41 -0.97
N LYS A 63 -3.49 6.68 -0.30
CA LYS A 63 -3.93 7.01 1.05
C LYS A 63 -2.77 7.09 2.04
N VAL A 64 -1.76 6.21 1.95
CA VAL A 64 -0.54 6.32 2.78
C VAL A 64 0.17 7.66 2.54
N SER A 65 0.37 8.06 1.28
CA SER A 65 1.01 9.36 0.97
C SER A 65 0.17 10.58 1.36
N GLU A 66 -1.15 10.44 1.48
CA GLU A 66 -2.05 11.48 1.99
C GLU A 66 -1.97 11.60 3.52
N LEU A 67 -1.88 10.47 4.21
CA LEU A 67 -1.75 10.39 5.67
C LEU A 67 -0.35 10.84 6.13
N GLU A 68 0.68 10.50 5.35
CA GLU A 68 2.09 10.77 5.66
C GLU A 68 2.77 11.60 4.54
N PRO A 69 2.33 12.85 4.32
CA PRO A 69 2.77 13.67 3.17
C PRO A 69 4.20 14.20 3.30
N MET A 70 4.83 14.01 4.46
CA MET A 70 6.21 14.40 4.76
C MET A 70 7.13 13.19 4.89
N ASP A 71 6.61 11.97 4.76
CA ASP A 71 7.43 10.76 4.80
C ASP A 71 7.94 10.41 3.39
N PRO A 72 9.25 10.40 3.13
CA PRO A 72 9.78 9.98 1.83
C PRO A 72 9.49 8.50 1.52
N PHE A 73 9.27 7.64 2.52
CA PHE A 73 8.99 6.22 2.28
C PHE A 73 7.58 5.99 1.72
N SER A 74 6.58 6.77 2.15
CA SER A 74 5.21 6.73 1.59
C SER A 74 5.22 6.94 0.07
N PHE A 75 5.97 7.94 -0.42
CA PHE A 75 6.10 8.23 -1.86
C PHE A 75 6.96 7.19 -2.60
N THR A 76 7.96 6.61 -1.94
CA THR A 76 8.72 5.47 -2.52
C THR A 76 7.80 4.26 -2.72
N ALA A 77 6.98 3.92 -1.72
CA ALA A 77 6.03 2.83 -1.80
C ALA A 77 4.96 3.08 -2.88
N LEU A 78 4.48 4.32 -3.02
CA LEU A 78 3.55 4.72 -4.08
C LEU A 78 4.19 4.56 -5.48
N SER A 79 5.43 5.00 -5.67
CA SER A 79 6.17 4.80 -6.92
C SER A 79 6.31 3.33 -7.30
N VAL A 80 6.74 2.48 -6.36
CA VAL A 80 6.86 1.03 -6.59
C VAL A 80 5.50 0.44 -6.98
N THR A 81 4.42 0.89 -6.34
CA THR A 81 3.07 0.43 -6.65
C THR A 81 2.66 0.82 -8.07
N TYR A 82 2.95 2.04 -8.51
CA TYR A 82 2.75 2.46 -9.91
C TYR A 82 3.56 1.62 -10.89
N GLN A 83 4.82 1.32 -10.60
CA GLN A 83 5.65 0.45 -11.45
C GLN A 83 5.06 -0.96 -11.59
N ARG A 84 4.57 -1.54 -10.48
CA ARG A 84 3.89 -2.85 -10.52
C ARG A 84 2.58 -2.78 -11.29
N ALA A 85 1.82 -1.69 -11.15
CA ALA A 85 0.59 -1.47 -11.90
C ALA A 85 0.87 -1.32 -13.41
N TYR A 86 1.93 -0.63 -13.80
CA TYR A 86 2.39 -0.60 -15.20
C TYR A 86 2.71 -2.00 -15.70
N ALA A 87 3.50 -2.77 -14.96
CA ALA A 87 3.88 -4.13 -15.36
C ALA A 87 2.66 -5.07 -15.52
N GLY A 88 1.62 -4.91 -14.69
CA GLY A 88 0.42 -5.73 -14.76
C GLY A 88 -0.63 -5.27 -15.79
N THR A 89 -0.70 -3.97 -16.11
CA THR A 89 -1.77 -3.39 -16.95
C THR A 89 -1.29 -2.89 -18.31
N GLY A 90 0.00 -2.60 -18.48
CA GLY A 90 0.54 -1.92 -19.65
C GLY A 90 0.17 -0.43 -19.74
N ASN A 91 -0.47 0.15 -18.72
CA ASN A 91 -0.85 1.56 -18.74
C ASN A 91 0.37 2.46 -18.50
N MET A 92 0.80 3.13 -19.57
CA MET A 92 1.97 4.02 -19.59
C MET A 92 1.83 5.23 -18.66
N ASP A 93 0.60 5.65 -18.29
CA ASP A 93 0.39 6.75 -17.34
C ASP A 93 1.06 6.48 -15.99
N TYR A 94 1.13 5.21 -15.59
CA TYR A 94 1.78 4.81 -14.34
C TYR A 94 3.29 5.03 -14.33
N ILE A 95 3.96 5.08 -15.49
CA ILE A 95 5.40 5.41 -15.54
C ILE A 95 5.62 6.84 -15.07
N ARG A 96 4.87 7.79 -15.64
CA ARG A 96 4.94 9.20 -15.27
C ARG A 96 4.59 9.39 -13.79
N LEU A 97 3.52 8.74 -13.32
CA LEU A 97 3.10 8.84 -11.92
C LEU A 97 4.13 8.22 -10.95
N ALA A 98 4.83 7.15 -11.35
CA ALA A 98 5.93 6.59 -10.57
C ALA A 98 7.10 7.58 -10.46
N GLU A 99 7.47 8.24 -11.56
CA GLU A 99 8.53 9.25 -11.57
C GLU A 99 8.18 10.46 -10.70
N GLU A 100 6.93 10.94 -10.76
CA GLU A 100 6.43 12.03 -9.91
C GLU A 100 6.50 11.65 -8.42
N ALA A 101 6.09 10.44 -8.07
CA ALA A 101 6.20 9.94 -6.70
C ALA A 101 7.67 9.81 -6.24
N MET A 102 8.58 9.31 -7.09
CA MET A 102 10.02 9.27 -6.76
C MET A 102 10.61 10.65 -6.58
N GLU A 103 10.25 11.60 -7.43
CA GLU A 103 10.70 12.98 -7.30
C GLU A 103 10.24 13.56 -5.97
N ARG A 104 8.98 13.33 -5.59
CA ARG A 104 8.46 13.78 -4.30
C ARG A 104 9.21 13.16 -3.11
N SER A 105 9.50 11.86 -3.17
CA SER A 105 10.32 11.18 -2.16
C SER A 105 11.72 11.81 -2.04
N ARG A 106 12.39 12.09 -3.17
CA ARG A 106 13.71 12.72 -3.19
C ARG A 106 13.72 14.15 -2.63
N GLN A 107 12.62 14.88 -2.75
CA GLN A 107 12.51 16.23 -2.18
C GLN A 107 12.36 16.23 -0.65
N LEU A 108 11.93 15.11 -0.07
CA LEU A 108 11.67 14.97 1.37
C LEU A 108 12.82 14.30 2.14
N GLY A 109 13.78 13.68 1.45
CA GLY A 109 14.97 13.01 2.03
C GLY A 109 16.23 13.85 1.92
#